data_AF-A0A3D0QTZ7-F1
#
_entry.id   AF-A0A3D0QTZ7-F1
#
_cell.length_a   1.000
_cell.length_b   1.000
_cell.length_c   1.000
_cell.angle_alpha   90.00
_cell.angle_beta   90.00
_cell.angle_gamma   90.00
#
_symmetry.space_group_name_H-M   'P 1'
#
loop_
_entity.id
_entity.type
_entity.pdbx_description
1 polymer ?
#
loop_
_entity_poly.entity_id
_entity_poly.type
_entity_poly.pdbx_seq_one_letter_code
_entity_poly.pdbx_strand_id
1 'polypeptide(L)'
;MKVSWDQAFAWRLRRQFMEPARDAKVDAVGIVGRLCGVQAQVASSAALAVALRQNREKREAADDLERALAEGALVKTWAMRGTLHLLTPAAA
;
A
#
# COMPACT_ATOMS: atom_id res chain seq x y z
N MET A 1 -17.53 -15.12 19.29
CA MET A 1 -16.30 -14.49 19.82
C MET A 1 -16.53 -12.98 19.93
N LYS A 2 -16.07 -12.31 20.99
CA LYS A 2 -16.12 -10.84 21.13
C LYS A 2 -14.70 -10.29 21.09
N VAL A 3 -14.51 -9.10 20.50
CA VAL A 3 -13.24 -8.39 20.44
C VAL A 3 -13.46 -6.92 20.84
N SER A 4 -12.48 -6.30 21.48
CA SER A 4 -12.50 -4.87 21.77
C SER A 4 -12.09 -4.05 20.54
N TRP A 5 -12.36 -2.75 20.57
CA TRP A 5 -11.89 -1.82 19.55
C TRP A 5 -10.36 -1.79 19.45
N ASP A 6 -9.66 -1.76 20.58
CA ASP A 6 -8.19 -1.76 20.61
C ASP A 6 -7.61 -3.02 19.96
N GLN A 7 -8.22 -4.19 20.20
CA GLN A 7 -7.83 -5.43 19.54
C GLN A 7 -8.04 -5.36 18.03
N ALA A 8 -9.18 -4.82 17.58
CA ALA A 8 -9.46 -4.65 16.16
C ALA A 8 -8.49 -3.64 15.50
N PHE A 9 -8.16 -2.53 16.18
CA PHE A 9 -7.23 -1.52 15.65
C PHE A 9 -5.81 -2.03 15.61
N ALA A 10 -5.28 -2.64 16.67
CA ALA A 10 -3.96 -3.25 16.67
C ALA A 10 -3.84 -4.35 15.60
N TRP A 11 -4.91 -5.11 15.36
CA TRP A 11 -4.92 -6.06 14.24
C TRP A 11 -4.85 -5.34 12.89
N ARG A 12 -5.65 -4.29 12.66
CA ARG A 12 -5.63 -3.52 11.40
C ARG A 12 -4.29 -2.84 11.16
N LEU A 13 -3.70 -2.19 12.15
CA LEU A 13 -2.43 -1.49 12.02
C LEU A 13 -1.30 -2.47 11.65
N ARG A 14 -1.26 -3.66 12.26
CA ARG A 14 -0.34 -4.73 11.85
C ARG A 14 -0.59 -5.21 10.42
N ARG A 15 -1.85 -5.46 10.05
CA ARG A 15 -2.21 -5.94 8.71
C ARG A 15 -1.94 -4.91 7.61
N GLN A 16 -1.96 -3.61 7.94
CA GLN A 16 -1.72 -2.49 7.04
C GLN A 16 -0.30 -1.91 7.14
N PHE A 17 0.63 -2.63 7.82
CA PHE A 17 2.05 -2.28 7.91
C PHE A 17 2.32 -0.91 8.59
N MET A 18 1.53 -0.55 9.62
CA MET A 18 1.65 0.70 10.36
C MET A 18 2.31 0.55 11.75
N GLU A 19 2.53 -0.67 12.21
CA GLU A 19 3.30 -0.95 13.43
C GLU A 19 4.76 -1.34 13.07
N PRO A 20 5.75 -1.05 13.93
CA PRO A 20 7.16 -1.10 13.56
C PRO A 20 7.58 -2.46 12.99
N ALA A 21 8.22 -2.38 11.82
CA ALA A 21 8.76 -3.44 10.99
C ALA A 21 9.37 -4.61 11.78
N ARG A 22 8.61 -5.70 11.93
CA ARG A 22 9.20 -7.00 12.28
C ARG A 22 9.36 -7.92 11.08
N ASP A 23 8.61 -7.70 10.00
CA ASP A 23 8.64 -8.62 8.85
C ASP A 23 8.94 -7.88 7.54
N ALA A 24 10.22 -8.00 7.16
CA ALA A 24 10.77 -8.19 5.83
C ALA A 24 10.04 -7.57 4.61
N LYS A 25 10.77 -6.69 3.90
CA LYS A 25 10.83 -6.62 2.43
C LYS A 25 9.52 -6.47 1.64
N VAL A 26 8.41 -6.04 2.25
CA VAL A 26 7.19 -5.80 1.46
C VAL A 26 7.40 -4.57 0.57
N ASP A 27 7.38 -4.81 -0.74
CA ASP A 27 7.50 -3.78 -1.76
C ASP A 27 6.19 -3.02 -1.97
N ALA A 28 6.22 -2.00 -2.82
CA ALA A 28 5.05 -1.20 -3.15
C ALA A 28 3.87 -2.06 -3.65
N VAL A 29 4.14 -3.13 -4.41
CA VAL A 29 3.12 -4.04 -4.96
C VAL A 29 2.40 -4.78 -3.83
N GLY A 30 3.15 -5.36 -2.90
CA GLY A 30 2.60 -6.06 -1.74
C GLY A 30 1.79 -5.13 -0.82
N ILE A 31 2.22 -3.88 -0.67
CA ILE A 31 1.49 -2.87 0.10
C ILE A 31 0.17 -2.52 -0.58
N VAL A 32 0.18 -2.18 -1.87
CA VAL A 32 -1.02 -1.83 -2.63
C VAL A 32 -2.02 -2.99 -2.63
N GLY A 33 -1.55 -4.21 -2.89
CA GLY A 33 -2.39 -5.41 -2.84
C GLY A 33 -3.01 -5.64 -1.46
N ARG A 34 -2.25 -5.47 -0.38
CA ARG A 34 -2.75 -5.64 0.99
C ARG A 34 -3.80 -4.60 1.37
N LEU A 35 -3.67 -3.36 0.91
CA LEU A 35 -4.61 -2.29 1.18
C LEU A 35 -5.87 -2.34 0.30
N CYS A 36 -5.94 -3.33 -0.61
CA CYS A 36 -6.98 -3.41 -1.63
C CYS A 36 -7.01 -2.14 -2.51
N GLY A 37 -5.83 -1.64 -2.86
CA GLY A 37 -5.66 -0.41 -3.64
C GLY A 37 -5.34 0.83 -2.82
N VAL A 38 -4.69 1.80 -3.47
CA VAL A 38 -4.30 3.08 -2.87
C VAL A 38 -4.81 4.21 -3.76
N GLN A 39 -5.57 5.14 -3.20
CA GLN A 39 -6.07 6.29 -3.97
C GLN A 39 -4.90 7.12 -4.52
N ALA A 40 -4.96 7.45 -5.81
CA ALA A 40 -3.83 7.96 -6.59
C ALA A 40 -4.16 9.20 -7.43
N GLN A 41 -5.24 9.91 -7.09
CA GLN A 41 -5.61 11.18 -7.73
C GLN A 41 -4.48 12.21 -7.60
N VAL A 42 -3.83 12.24 -6.43
CA VAL A 42 -2.62 13.00 -6.16
C VAL A 42 -1.48 12.00 -6.00
N ALA A 43 -0.59 11.94 -6.98
CA ALA A 43 0.46 10.92 -7.05
C ALA A 43 1.40 10.96 -5.83
N SER A 44 1.78 12.15 -5.36
CA SER A 44 2.63 12.32 -4.18
C SER A 44 1.99 11.80 -2.89
N SER A 45 0.66 11.93 -2.75
CA SER A 45 -0.07 11.38 -1.61
C SER A 45 -0.10 9.85 -1.63
N ALA A 46 -0.26 9.24 -2.81
CA ALA A 46 -0.17 7.79 -2.97
C ALA A 46 1.23 7.27 -2.65
N ALA A 47 2.27 7.93 -3.17
CA ALA A 47 3.66 7.62 -2.88
C ALA A 47 3.95 7.71 -1.38
N LEU A 48 3.49 8.78 -0.71
CA LEU A 48 3.64 8.93 0.75
C LEU A 48 2.92 7.83 1.53
N ALA A 49 1.69 7.48 1.13
CA ALA A 49 0.91 6.43 1.78
C ALA A 49 1.60 5.05 1.71
N VAL A 50 2.26 4.74 0.59
CA VAL A 50 3.07 3.52 0.42
C VAL A 50 4.38 3.64 1.21
N ALA A 51 5.09 4.76 1.09
CA ALA A 51 6.39 4.98 1.75
C ALA A 51 6.33 4.86 3.28
N LEU A 52 5.25 5.33 3.92
CA LEU A 52 5.05 5.21 5.38
C LEU A 52 4.86 3.76 5.86
N ARG A 53 4.61 2.83 4.94
CA ARG A 53 4.40 1.38 5.18
C ARG A 53 5.60 0.53 4.80
N GLN A 54 6.63 1.13 4.20
CA GLN A 54 7.88 0.48 3.85
C GLN A 54 8.88 0.58 5.00
N ASN A 55 9.85 -0.33 5.04
CA ASN A 55 11.01 -0.15 5.90
C ASN A 55 11.88 1.02 5.38
N ARG A 56 12.76 1.55 6.23
CA ARG A 56 13.59 2.72 5.91
C ARG A 56 14.44 2.52 4.64
N GLU A 57 15.06 1.35 4.50
CA GLU A 57 15.90 1.01 3.35
C GLU A 57 15.13 1.05 2.01
N LYS A 58 13.90 0.50 1.97
CA LYS A 58 13.05 0.53 0.78
C LYS A 58 12.46 1.91 0.53
N ARG A 59 12.18 2.67 1.58
CA ARG A 59 11.67 4.05 1.47
C ARG A 59 12.70 4.98 0.82
N GLU A 60 13.99 4.77 1.08
CA GLU A 60 15.09 5.55 0.49
C GLU A 60 15.36 5.16 -0.97
N ALA A 61 14.92 3.96 -1.40
CA ALA A 61 14.86 3.55 -2.81
C ALA A 61 13.62 4.15 -3.49
N ALA A 62 13.65 5.46 -3.76
CA ALA A 62 12.53 6.28 -4.22
C ALA A 62 11.78 5.79 -5.49
N ASP A 63 12.33 4.81 -6.22
CA ASP A 63 11.82 4.37 -7.53
C ASP A 63 10.91 3.13 -7.49
N ASP A 64 10.59 2.57 -6.31
CA ASP A 64 9.85 1.29 -6.23
C ASP A 64 8.45 1.36 -6.86
N LEU A 65 7.73 2.47 -6.64
CA LEU A 65 6.36 2.64 -7.15
C LEU A 65 6.32 2.97 -8.64
N GLU A 66 7.17 3.90 -9.09
CA GLU A 66 7.26 4.27 -10.51
C GLU A 66 7.76 3.12 -11.37
N ARG A 67 8.75 2.36 -10.86
CA ARG A 67 9.21 1.13 -11.53
C ARG A 67 8.10 0.08 -11.61
N ALA A 68 7.36 -0.15 -10.52
CA ALA A 68 6.23 -1.09 -10.54
C ALA A 68 5.12 -0.68 -11.54
N LEU A 69 4.89 0.61 -11.73
CA LEU A 69 3.99 1.13 -12.76
C LEU A 69 4.57 0.93 -14.17
N ALA A 70 5.84 1.24 -14.39
CA ALA A 70 6.52 1.08 -15.67
C ALA A 70 6.59 -0.39 -16.12
N GLU A 71 6.79 -1.31 -15.18
CA GLU A 71 6.82 -2.76 -15.42
C GLU A 71 5.41 -3.38 -15.51
N GLY A 72 4.35 -2.61 -15.25
CA GLY A 72 2.97 -3.09 -15.25
C GLY A 72 2.60 -3.98 -14.05
N ALA A 73 3.47 -4.08 -13.04
CA ALA A 73 3.17 -4.77 -11.78
C ALA A 73 2.11 -4.02 -10.94
N LEU A 74 1.98 -2.72 -11.16
CA LEU A 74 0.86 -1.89 -10.73
C LEU A 74 0.24 -1.17 -11.92
N VAL A 75 -1.05 -0.88 -11.82
CA VAL A 75 -1.79 -0.05 -12.78
C VAL A 75 -2.50 1.08 -12.06
N LYS A 76 -2.73 2.18 -12.78
CA LYS A 76 -3.60 3.27 -12.34
C LYS A 76 -4.91 3.21 -13.11
N THR A 77 -6.01 2.96 -12.41
CA THR A 77 -7.35 2.90 -13.02
C THR A 77 -8.42 3.44 -12.08
N TRP A 78 -9.60 3.74 -12.63
CA TRP A 78 -10.76 4.14 -11.85
C TRP A 78 -11.41 2.92 -11.22
N ALA A 79 -11.57 2.91 -9.90
CA ALA A 79 -12.09 1.76 -9.17
C ALA A 79 -13.08 2.19 -8.07
N MET A 80 -12.75 1.94 -6.80
CA MET A 80 -13.64 2.17 -5.67
C MET A 80 -14.15 3.62 -5.65
N ARG A 81 -15.47 3.75 -5.59
CA ARG A 81 -16.19 5.04 -5.55
C ARG A 81 -15.91 5.94 -6.77
N GLY A 82 -15.49 5.38 -7.90
CA GLY A 82 -15.17 6.14 -9.10
C GLY A 82 -13.94 7.05 -8.94
N THR A 83 -12.99 6.68 -8.08
CA THR A 83 -11.74 7.45 -7.87
C THR A 83 -10.50 6.69 -8.37
N LEU A 84 -9.45 7.41 -8.77
CA LEU A 84 -8.25 6.83 -9.34
C LEU A 84 -7.49 6.08 -8.24
N HIS A 85 -7.15 4.82 -8.49
CA HIS A 85 -6.40 3.98 -7.57
C HIS A 85 -5.22 3.31 -8.25
N LEU A 86 -4.16 3.09 -7.48
CA LEU A 86 -3.17 2.07 -7.75
C LEU A 86 -3.76 0.71 -7.39
N LEU A 87 -3.67 -0.25 -8.30
CA LEU A 87 -4.08 -1.64 -8.08
C LEU A 87 -3.04 -2.58 -8.69
N THR A 88 -2.99 -3.81 -8.19
CA THR A 88 -2.31 -4.89 -8.93
C THR A 88 -3.17 -5.26 -10.14
N PRO A 89 -2.60 -5.64 -11.29
CA PRO A 89 -3.39 -6.00 -12.47
C PRO A 89 -4.44 -7.08 -12.22
N ALA A 90 -4.14 -8.05 -11.34
CA ALA A 90 -5.05 -9.13 -10.98
C ALA A 90 -6.27 -8.67 -10.17
N ALA A 91 -6.22 -7.48 -9.58
CA ALA A 91 -7.30 -6.90 -8.76
C ALA A 91 -7.87 -5.60 -9.36
N ALA A 92 -7.44 -5.24 -10.57
CA ALA A 92 -7.86 -4.04 -11.30
C ALA A 92 -9.16 -4.25 -12.08
#